data_AF-A0AAU4TMB1-F1
#
_entry.id   AF-A0AAU4TMB1-F1
#
_cell.length_a   1.000
_cell.length_b   1.000
_cell.length_c   1.000
_cell.angle_alpha   90.00
_cell.angle_beta   90.00
_cell.angle_gamma   90.00
#
_symmetry.space_group_name_H-M   'P 1'
#
loop_
_entity.id
_entity.type
_entity.pdbx_description
1 polymer ?
#
loop_
_entity_poly.entity_id
_entity_poly.type
_entity_poly.pdbx_seq_one_letter_code
_entity_poly.pdbx_strand_id
1 'polypeptide(L)'
;MAGRCPWPAEARRPHDLLTSLQAAVSAKASVEPAKGLLAEYAGVSFPEALKLLRRHAEKEHRSLTAVARALAERSLDPRDVLEEQLRRS
;
A
#
# COMPACT_ATOMS: atom_id res chain seq x y z
N MET A 1 -43.17 16.16 4.72
CA MET A 1 -42.44 14.93 4.33
C MET A 1 -42.28 14.91 2.82
N ALA A 2 -41.04 14.95 2.33
CA ALA A 2 -40.58 14.37 1.07
C ALA A 2 -39.07 14.69 0.98
N GLY A 3 -38.25 13.74 1.46
CA GLY A 3 -36.80 13.81 1.37
C GLY A 3 -36.38 13.72 -0.08
N ARG A 4 -35.66 14.73 -0.57
CA ARG A 4 -34.90 14.61 -1.82
C ARG A 4 -33.51 14.15 -1.42
N CYS A 5 -33.16 12.92 -1.78
CA CYS A 5 -31.77 12.52 -1.92
C CYS A 5 -31.33 12.94 -3.32
N PRO A 6 -30.58 14.04 -3.53
CA PRO A 6 -29.82 14.17 -4.75
C PRO A 6 -28.60 13.28 -4.56
N TRP A 7 -28.69 12.02 -4.97
CA TRP A 7 -27.48 11.27 -5.26
C TRP A 7 -26.88 11.90 -6.52
N PRO A 8 -25.71 12.57 -6.48
CA PRO A 8 -25.03 12.85 -7.71
C PRO A 8 -24.41 11.52 -8.13
N ALA A 9 -25.14 10.78 -8.96
CA ALA A 9 -24.51 9.86 -9.87
C ALA A 9 -23.79 10.75 -10.90
N GLU A 10 -22.71 11.40 -10.48
CA GLU A 10 -21.69 11.83 -11.42
C GLU A 10 -21.24 10.52 -12.06
N ALA A 11 -21.76 10.23 -13.24
CA ALA A 11 -21.32 9.11 -14.04
C ALA A 11 -19.81 9.29 -14.18
N ARG A 12 -19.04 8.53 -13.38
CA ARG A 12 -17.58 8.58 -13.40
C ARG A 12 -17.18 8.52 -14.86
N ARG A 13 -16.57 9.59 -15.37
CA ARG A 13 -16.30 9.68 -16.79
C ARG A 13 -15.40 8.49 -17.14
N PRO A 14 -15.47 7.94 -18.36
CA PRO A 14 -14.59 6.83 -18.76
C PRO A 14 -13.11 7.12 -18.43
N HIS A 15 -12.68 8.37 -18.55
CA HIS A 15 -11.35 8.84 -18.14
C HIS A 15 -11.06 8.70 -16.63
N ASP A 16 -12.02 8.98 -15.75
CA ASP A 16 -11.84 8.86 -14.30
C ASP A 16 -11.76 7.40 -13.86
N LEU A 17 -12.52 6.53 -14.53
CA LEU A 17 -12.48 5.08 -14.32
C LEU A 17 -11.14 4.50 -14.78
N LEU A 18 -10.69 4.88 -15.98
CA LEU A 18 -9.39 4.46 -16.50
C LEU A 18 -8.25 4.95 -15.61
N THR A 19 -8.30 6.20 -15.15
CA THR A 19 -7.28 6.77 -14.24
C THR A 19 -7.27 6.04 -12.89
N SER A 20 -8.45 5.78 -12.30
CA SER A 20 -8.56 5.07 -11.02
C SER A 20 -8.11 3.62 -11.12
N LEU A 21 -8.44 2.94 -12.22
CA LEU A 21 -8.00 1.58 -12.51
C LEU A 21 -6.49 1.53 -12.69
N GLN A 22 -5.93 2.44 -13.48
CA GLN A 22 -4.49 2.52 -13.70
C GLN A 22 -3.75 2.79 -12.39
N ALA A 23 -4.26 3.69 -11.54
CA ALA A 23 -3.72 3.93 -10.21
C ALA A 23 -3.78 2.66 -9.32
N ALA A 24 -4.89 1.93 -9.34
CA ALA A 24 -5.04 0.69 -8.58
C ALA A 24 -4.11 -0.43 -9.07
N VAL A 25 -3.93 -0.57 -10.40
CA VAL A 25 -3.02 -1.53 -11.00
C VAL A 25 -1.57 -1.18 -10.67
N SER A 26 -1.16 0.08 -10.83
CA SER A 26 0.18 0.53 -10.45
C SER A 26 0.44 0.31 -8.96
N ALA A 27 -0.54 0.59 -8.10
CA ALA A 27 -0.41 0.30 -6.67
C ALA A 27 -0.22 -1.19 -6.40
N LYS A 28 -0.98 -2.07 -7.06
CA LYS A 28 -0.85 -3.53 -6.91
C LYS A 28 0.50 -4.04 -7.44
N ALA A 29 0.96 -3.52 -8.57
CA ALA A 29 2.24 -3.86 -9.16
C ALA A 29 3.43 -3.45 -8.27
N SER A 30 3.28 -2.43 -7.42
CA SER A 30 4.31 -2.08 -6.42
C SER A 30 4.17 -2.88 -5.12
N VAL A 31 2.94 -3.15 -4.67
CA VAL A 31 2.67 -3.78 -3.37
C VAL A 31 2.98 -5.27 -3.35
N GLU A 32 2.67 -6.01 -4.42
CA GLU A 32 2.91 -7.47 -4.44
C GLU A 32 4.40 -7.83 -4.42
N PRO A 33 5.29 -7.19 -5.21
CA PRO A 33 6.73 -7.44 -5.13
C PRO A 33 7.32 -7.05 -3.77
N ALA A 34 6.85 -5.95 -3.17
CA ALA A 34 7.32 -5.50 -1.86
C ALA A 34 6.97 -6.50 -0.75
N LYS A 35 5.77 -7.09 -0.80
CA LYS A 35 5.38 -8.17 0.13
C LYS A 35 6.26 -9.40 -0.05
N GLY A 36 6.53 -9.81 -1.30
CA GLY A 36 7.38 -10.96 -1.58
C GLY A 36 8.81 -10.75 -1.08
N LEU A 37 9.38 -9.58 -1.35
CA LEU A 37 10.72 -9.20 -0.90
C LEU A 37 10.82 -9.20 0.64
N LEU A 38 9.83 -8.64 1.34
CA LEU A 38 9.84 -8.60 2.80
C LEU A 38 9.52 -9.96 3.44
N ALA A 39 8.65 -10.76 2.81
CA ALA A 39 8.33 -12.12 3.25
C ALA A 39 9.54 -13.05 3.17
N GLU A 40 10.25 -13.02 2.03
CA GLU A 40 11.49 -13.76 1.81
C GLU A 40 12.57 -13.29 2.79
N TYR A 41 12.74 -11.97 2.93
CA TYR A 41 13.79 -11.38 3.75
C TYR A 41 13.60 -11.63 5.25
N ALA A 42 12.36 -11.53 5.75
CA ALA A 42 12.04 -11.73 7.16
C ALA A 42 11.74 -13.19 7.53
N GLY A 43 11.62 -14.09 6.53
CA GLY A 43 11.17 -15.46 6.75
C GLY A 43 9.72 -15.55 7.27
N VAL A 44 8.84 -14.63 6.86
CA VAL A 44 7.45 -14.54 7.33
C VAL A 44 6.44 -14.79 6.23
N SER A 45 5.20 -15.09 6.61
CA SER A 45 4.09 -15.22 5.66
C SER A 45 3.74 -13.88 4.97
N PHE A 46 3.16 -13.93 3.78
CA PHE A 46 2.66 -12.73 3.07
C PHE A 46 1.73 -11.83 3.91
N PRO A 47 0.76 -12.37 4.69
CA PRO A 47 -0.05 -11.55 5.60
C PRO A 47 0.76 -10.84 6.67
N GLU A 48 1.79 -11.48 7.24
CA GLU A 48 2.69 -10.87 8.22
C GLU A 48 3.54 -9.77 7.57
N ALA A 49 4.09 -10.01 6.38
CA ALA A 49 4.81 -8.99 5.61
C ALA A 49 3.93 -7.73 5.34
N LEU A 50 2.66 -7.92 5.02
CA LEU A 50 1.73 -6.79 4.86
C LEU A 50 1.49 -6.02 6.16
N LYS A 51 1.41 -6.70 7.32
CA LYS A 51 1.31 -6.03 8.63
C LYS A 51 2.56 -5.22 8.93
N LEU A 52 3.75 -5.74 8.63
CA LEU A 52 5.02 -5.03 8.79
C LEU A 52 5.06 -3.76 7.94
N LEU A 53 4.68 -3.84 6.66
CA LEU A 53 4.58 -2.70 5.75
C LEU A 53 3.62 -1.61 6.26
N ARG A 54 2.44 -2.01 6.75
CA ARG A 54 1.44 -1.08 7.30
C ARG A 54 1.97 -0.35 8.53
N ARG A 55 2.56 -1.08 9.47
CA ARG A 55 3.13 -0.51 10.70
C ARG A 55 4.27 0.47 10.43
N HIS A 56 5.09 0.20 9.43
CA HIS A 56 6.15 1.11 9.01
C HIS A 56 5.56 2.36 8.33
N ALA A 57 4.59 2.20 7.41
CA ALA A 57 3.92 3.31 6.75
C ALA A 57 3.21 4.27 7.72
N GLU A 58 2.47 3.71 8.68
CA GLU A 58 1.80 4.48 9.73
C GLU A 58 2.79 5.29 10.58
N LYS A 59 3.92 4.69 10.93
CA LYS A 59 4.95 5.33 11.75
C LYS A 59 5.67 6.46 11.00
N GLU A 60 6.03 6.22 9.75
CA GLU A 60 6.72 7.20 8.90
C GLU A 60 5.77 8.26 8.33
N HIS A 61 4.47 8.22 8.68
CA HIS A 61 3.42 9.07 8.11
C HIS A 61 3.39 9.03 6.56
N ARG A 62 3.75 7.88 5.98
CA ARG A 62 3.78 7.65 4.53
C ARG A 62 2.61 6.77 4.11
N SER A 63 2.19 6.89 2.85
CA SER A 63 1.20 5.97 2.32
C SER A 63 1.80 4.56 2.16
N LEU A 64 0.99 3.53 2.40
CA LEU A 64 1.40 2.13 2.22
C LEU A 64 1.96 1.88 0.82
N THR A 65 1.33 2.46 -0.20
CA THR A 65 1.78 2.35 -1.59
C THR A 65 3.14 2.99 -1.81
N ALA A 66 3.43 4.13 -1.15
CA ALA A 66 4.74 4.77 -1.26
C ALA A 66 5.85 3.96 -0.61
N VAL A 67 5.60 3.35 0.55
CA VAL A 67 6.57 2.45 1.23
C VAL A 67 6.80 1.19 0.40
N ALA A 68 5.71 0.57 -0.08
CA ALA A 68 5.80 -0.62 -0.91
C ALA A 68 6.55 -0.35 -2.23
N ARG A 69 6.25 0.77 -2.89
CA ARG A 69 6.99 1.21 -4.07
C ARG A 69 8.47 1.41 -3.76
N ALA A 70 8.80 2.07 -2.65
CA ALA A 70 10.20 2.30 -2.27
C ALA A 70 10.97 0.99 -2.07
N LEU A 71 10.36 -0.03 -1.46
CA LEU A 71 10.95 -1.38 -1.33
C LEU A 71 11.06 -2.11 -2.67
N ALA A 72 10.02 -2.04 -3.50
CA ALA A 72 10.04 -2.68 -4.82
C ALA A 72 11.10 -2.05 -5.74
N GLU A 73 11.31 -0.74 -5.64
CA GLU A 73 12.34 0.02 -6.34
C GLU A 73 13.72 -0.06 -5.67
N ARG A 74 13.86 -0.78 -4.55
CA ARG A 74 15.09 -0.92 -3.74
C ARG A 74 15.67 0.43 -3.24
N SER A 75 14.81 1.43 -3.09
CA SER A 75 15.15 2.73 -2.48
C SER A 75 14.94 2.77 -0.96
N LEU A 76 14.29 1.73 -0.42
CA LEU A 76 14.17 1.46 1.02
C LEU A 76 14.67 0.03 1.27
N ASP A 77 15.55 -0.17 2.26
CA ASP A 77 16.06 -1.50 2.59
C ASP A 77 15.04 -2.25 3.46
N PRO A 78 14.71 -3.52 3.16
CA PRO A 78 13.85 -4.34 4.01
C PRO A 78 14.40 -4.53 5.45
N ARG A 79 15.71 -4.38 5.65
CA ARG A 79 16.34 -4.33 6.99
C ARG A 79 15.81 -3.20 7.83
N ASP A 80 15.73 -1.99 7.27
CA ASP A 80 15.26 -0.80 7.99
C ASP A 80 13.83 -0.99 8.49
N VAL A 81 12.99 -1.67 7.70
CA VAL A 81 11.61 -1.98 8.07
C VAL A 81 11.54 -2.93 9.27
N LEU A 82 12.45 -3.92 9.33
CA LEU A 82 12.51 -4.94 10.38
C LEU A 82 13.22 -4.46 11.66
N GLU A 83 14.36 -3.81 11.54
CA GLU A 83 15.09 -3.24 12.69
C GLU A 83 14.20 -2.25 13.46
N GLU A 84 13.38 -1.49 12.74
CA GLU A 84 12.40 -0.61 13.34
C GLU A 84 11.26 -1.34 14.08
N GLN A 85 10.95 -2.58 13.69
CA GLN A 85 10.01 -3.39 14.49
C GLN A 85 10.70 -3.96 15.74
N LEU A 86 11.96 -4.38 15.62
CA LEU A 86 12.73 -4.94 16.73
C LEU A 86 12.99 -3.89 17.82
N ARG A 87 13.21 -2.62 17.45
CA ARG A 87 13.35 -1.52 18.43
C ARG A 87 12.09 -1.25 19.26
N ARG A 88 10.94 -1.80 18.86
CA ARG A 88 9.65 -1.66 19.58
C ARG A 88 9.27 -2.89 20.42
N SER A 89 10.01 -3.99 20.32
CA SER A 89 9.85 -5.18 21.17
C SER A 89 10.76 -5.12 22.39
#